data_AF-A0A0F0L9A8-F1
#
_entry.id   AF-A0A0F0L9A8-F1
#
_cell.length_a   1.000
_cell.length_b   1.000
_cell.length_c   1.000
_cell.angle_alpha   90.00
_cell.angle_beta   90.00
_cell.angle_gamma   90.00
#
_symmetry.space_group_name_H-M   'P 1'
#
loop_
_entity.id
_entity.type
_entity.pdbx_description
1 polymer ?
#
loop_
_entity_poly.entity_id
_entity_poly.type
_entity_poly.pdbx_seq_one_letter_code
_entity_poly.pdbx_strand_id
1 'polypeptide(L)'
;MAWYPIGSTPEKQAALVSGIPMWMRRPLAGWLEPLITPTGSREAKVLRVFDQKRRIPGVLYSGLMEDYGFRQLESHLNDYPSEYIQLLDFMVYTLTAAEYDSTLSDLDRILLDCGSEWKIGIRAGLAGLEKRVPEGVQEAADTAMSTPGHAGPLLSEAWHAVFGVDPKPETGYRQAVLAVEAAAIPTVIPSDPNATLGKVFAVMRDQKDWALDIKKQHKDHPSTAVLLGMVQMLWAGQGRHAGQPDWAPNTQAEAEAEAAVMLAVPLVQWFSSGAIARRP
;
A
#
# COMPACT_ATOMS: atom_id res chain seq x y z
N MET A 1 -12.08 24.18 16.02
CA MET A 1 -10.87 24.97 15.69
C MET A 1 -9.68 24.08 15.98
N ALA A 2 -8.83 23.83 14.98
CA ALA A 2 -7.55 23.16 15.21
C ALA A 2 -6.56 24.16 15.80
N TRP A 3 -5.81 23.75 16.83
CA TRP A 3 -4.74 24.56 17.38
C TRP A 3 -3.50 24.43 16.48
N TYR A 4 -2.82 25.54 16.22
CA TYR A 4 -1.56 25.57 15.47
C TYR A 4 -0.49 26.30 16.28
N PRO A 5 0.77 25.85 16.26
CA PRO A 5 1.86 26.59 16.86
C PRO A 5 1.96 28.00 16.28
N ILE A 6 2.31 28.98 17.12
CA ILE A 6 2.50 30.37 16.69
C ILE A 6 3.57 30.41 15.59
N GLY A 7 3.23 31.01 14.43
CA GLY A 7 4.11 31.11 13.27
C GLY A 7 4.11 29.86 12.35
N SER A 8 3.33 28.83 12.70
CA SER A 8 3.03 27.72 11.81
C SER A 8 1.82 28.04 10.94
N THR A 9 1.77 27.48 9.73
CA THR A 9 0.61 27.59 8.86
C THR A 9 -0.08 26.24 8.75
N PRO A 10 -1.40 26.19 8.49
CA PRO A 10 -2.11 24.93 8.25
C PRO A 10 -1.43 24.06 7.19
N GLU A 11 -0.90 24.68 6.13
CA GLU A 11 -0.21 23.98 5.03
C GLU A 11 1.11 23.33 5.48
N LYS A 12 1.87 24.01 6.36
CA LYS A 12 3.10 23.44 6.92
C LYS A 12 2.84 22.25 7.84
N GLN A 13 1.69 22.24 8.53
CA GLN A 13 1.29 21.14 9.40
C GLN A 13 0.60 20.00 8.63
N ALA A 14 0.04 20.29 7.47
CA ALA A 14 -0.54 19.29 6.57
C ALA A 14 0.52 18.52 5.75
N ALA A 15 1.73 19.06 5.64
CA ALA A 15 2.82 18.39 4.93
C ALA A 15 3.29 17.15 5.70
N LEU A 16 3.20 15.99 5.03
CA LEU A 16 3.68 14.73 5.58
C LEU A 16 5.20 14.73 5.70
N VAL A 17 5.70 14.18 6.81
CA VAL A 17 7.12 14.09 7.11
C VAL A 17 7.60 12.67 6.90
N SER A 18 8.65 12.54 6.09
CA SER A 18 9.29 11.25 5.84
C SER A 18 10.18 10.80 6.98
N GLY A 19 10.28 9.48 7.17
CA GLY A 19 11.07 8.85 8.22
C GLY A 19 10.55 9.16 9.64
N ILE A 20 11.48 9.36 10.58
CA ILE A 20 11.17 9.58 12.01
C ILE A 20 11.78 10.91 12.47
N PRO A 21 11.02 12.02 12.47
CA PRO A 21 11.50 13.30 12.95
C PRO A 21 11.71 13.31 14.47
N MET A 22 12.54 14.23 14.96
CA MET A 22 12.95 14.28 16.37
C MET A 22 11.78 14.33 17.36
N TRP A 23 10.69 15.03 17.02
CA TRP A 23 9.52 15.15 17.89
C TRP A 23 8.67 13.87 17.96
N MET A 24 8.82 12.97 16.99
CA MET A 24 8.11 11.69 16.94
C MET A 24 8.83 10.59 17.74
N ARG A 25 10.15 10.73 17.97
CA ARG A 25 11.00 9.72 18.63
C ARG A 25 10.48 9.34 20.01
N ARG A 26 10.18 10.33 20.88
CA ARG A 26 9.75 10.07 22.25
C ARG A 26 8.34 9.44 22.33
N PRO A 27 7.32 9.92 21.58
CA PRO A 27 6.05 9.21 21.47
C PRO A 27 6.19 7.76 20.99
N LEU A 28 6.97 7.51 19.94
CA LEU A 28 7.20 6.15 19.44
C LEU A 28 7.95 5.27 20.44
N ALA A 29 8.94 5.82 21.14
CA ALA A 29 9.66 5.10 22.19
C ALA A 29 8.70 4.71 23.32
N GLY A 30 7.85 5.63 23.78
CA GLY A 30 6.85 5.33 24.82
C GLY A 30 5.80 4.29 24.38
N TRP A 31 5.50 4.20 23.08
CA TRP A 31 4.66 3.14 22.53
C TRP A 31 5.40 1.79 22.42
N LEU A 32 6.64 1.82 21.95
CA LEU A 32 7.45 0.62 21.69
C LEU A 32 7.97 -0.03 22.97
N GLU A 33 8.45 0.77 23.92
CA GLU A 33 9.09 0.32 25.16
C GLU A 33 8.26 -0.74 25.89
N PRO A 34 6.98 -0.53 26.25
CA PRO A 34 6.20 -1.55 26.98
C PRO A 34 5.95 -2.83 26.17
N LEU A 35 6.11 -2.80 24.84
CA LEU A 35 5.91 -3.95 23.97
C LEU A 35 7.15 -4.85 23.87
N ILE A 36 8.33 -4.29 24.17
CA ILE A 36 9.61 -4.99 24.04
C ILE A 36 10.44 -5.04 25.32
N THR A 37 10.10 -4.24 26.34
CA THR A 37 10.71 -4.29 27.68
C THR A 37 9.96 -5.28 28.56
N PRO A 38 10.65 -6.23 29.20
CA PRO A 38 10.01 -7.41 29.76
C PRO A 38 9.26 -7.13 31.05
N THR A 39 7.98 -7.47 31.05
CA THR A 39 7.33 -8.14 32.18
C THR A 39 6.90 -9.55 31.75
N GLY A 40 7.87 -10.43 31.45
CA GLY A 40 7.57 -11.81 31.04
C GLY A 40 8.55 -12.43 30.04
N SER A 41 8.36 -13.72 29.76
CA SER A 41 9.22 -14.54 28.87
C SER A 41 8.72 -14.61 27.43
N ARG A 42 7.59 -13.97 27.11
CA ARG A 42 6.95 -14.04 25.78
C ARG A 42 7.41 -12.87 24.88
N GLU A 43 7.71 -11.71 25.47
CA GLU A 43 7.98 -10.44 24.77
C GLU A 43 9.44 -10.32 24.26
N ALA A 44 10.43 -10.89 24.96
CA ALA A 44 11.83 -10.97 24.50
C ALA A 44 12.00 -11.74 23.17
N LYS A 45 10.98 -12.47 22.71
CA LYS A 45 11.01 -13.23 21.46
C LYS A 45 10.82 -12.35 20.22
N VAL A 46 10.15 -11.20 20.33
CA VAL A 46 9.73 -10.43 19.14
C VAL A 46 10.92 -9.83 18.40
N LEU A 47 11.86 -9.18 19.11
CA LEU A 47 13.08 -8.63 18.52
C LEU A 47 13.98 -9.74 17.94
N ARG A 48 14.10 -10.87 18.64
CA ARG A 48 14.85 -12.02 18.13
C ARG A 48 14.24 -12.57 16.84
N VAL A 49 12.92 -12.66 16.75
CA VAL A 49 12.23 -13.09 15.51
C VAL A 49 12.43 -12.06 14.41
N PHE A 50 12.38 -10.77 14.72
CA PHE A 50 12.67 -9.70 13.76
C PHE A 50 14.08 -9.83 13.15
N ASP A 51 15.11 -9.95 14.01
CA ASP A 51 16.50 -10.14 13.58
C ASP A 51 16.65 -11.40 12.69
N GLN A 52 16.04 -12.51 13.10
CA GLN A 52 16.04 -13.77 12.33
C GLN A 52 15.35 -13.62 10.95
N LYS A 53 14.23 -12.89 10.88
CA LYS A 53 13.48 -12.66 9.64
C LYS A 53 14.27 -11.78 8.67
N ARG A 54 15.03 -10.81 9.17
CA ARG A 54 15.92 -9.95 8.37
C ARG A 54 17.21 -10.66 7.96
N ARG A 55 17.54 -11.80 8.58
CA ARG A 55 18.78 -12.57 8.34
C ARG A 55 20.04 -11.73 8.59
N ILE A 56 19.96 -10.78 9.52
CA ILE A 56 21.09 -9.96 9.98
C ILE A 56 21.57 -10.56 11.30
N PRO A 57 22.88 -10.59 11.61
CA PRO A 57 23.37 -10.97 12.94
C PRO A 57 22.61 -10.16 14.00
N GLY A 58 22.13 -10.80 15.08
CA GLY A 58 21.15 -10.22 16.03
C GLY A 58 21.60 -8.98 16.79
N VAL A 59 21.69 -7.84 16.10
CA VAL A 59 22.13 -6.56 16.64
C VAL A 59 21.08 -5.99 17.59
N LEU A 60 19.79 -6.02 17.22
CA LEU A 60 18.75 -5.38 18.03
C LEU A 60 18.46 -6.14 19.31
N TYR A 61 18.34 -7.48 19.24
CA TYR A 61 18.10 -8.28 20.44
C TYR A 61 19.38 -8.49 21.26
N SER A 62 20.32 -9.31 20.80
CA SER A 62 21.49 -9.69 21.62
C SER A 62 22.50 -8.55 21.77
N GLY A 63 22.74 -7.74 20.74
CA GLY A 63 23.78 -6.71 20.78
C GLY A 63 23.38 -5.38 21.44
N LEU A 64 22.09 -5.14 21.67
CA LEU A 64 21.58 -3.87 22.19
C LEU A 64 20.61 -4.09 23.35
N MET A 65 19.47 -4.75 23.08
CA MET A 65 18.42 -4.89 24.08
C MET A 65 18.83 -5.75 25.28
N GLU A 66 19.43 -6.92 25.03
CA GLU A 66 19.88 -7.85 26.08
C GLU A 66 21.06 -7.30 26.88
N ASP A 67 22.06 -6.75 26.19
CA ASP A 67 23.31 -6.27 26.81
C ASP A 67 23.19 -4.90 27.49
N TYR A 68 22.38 -3.99 26.93
CA TYR A 68 22.37 -2.57 27.32
C TYR A 68 20.96 -2.00 27.59
N GLY A 69 19.90 -2.75 27.30
CA GLY A 69 18.52 -2.36 27.55
C GLY A 69 17.92 -1.38 26.53
N PHE A 70 16.67 -0.96 26.79
CA PHE A 70 15.87 -0.21 25.82
C PHE A 70 16.47 1.13 25.41
N ARG A 71 17.13 1.88 26.30
CA ARG A 71 17.70 3.18 25.94
C ARG A 71 18.77 3.07 24.86
N GLN A 72 19.56 2.01 24.88
CA GLN A 72 20.60 1.80 23.88
C GLN A 72 19.99 1.36 22.54
N LEU A 73 18.95 0.52 22.58
CA LEU A 73 18.15 0.18 21.41
C LEU A 73 17.48 1.42 20.81
N GLU A 74 16.86 2.27 21.63
CA GLU A 74 16.22 3.52 21.20
C GLU A 74 17.24 4.45 20.53
N SER A 75 18.43 4.61 21.12
CA SER A 75 19.51 5.40 20.51
C SER A 75 19.88 4.86 19.12
N HIS A 76 20.06 3.55 18.99
CA HIS A 76 20.34 2.92 17.69
C HIS A 76 19.22 3.14 16.69
N LEU A 77 17.96 2.88 17.06
CA LEU A 77 16.82 3.09 16.17
C LEU A 77 16.67 4.55 15.72
N ASN A 78 17.03 5.52 16.58
CA ASN A 78 17.06 6.93 16.25
C ASN A 78 18.17 7.31 15.25
N ASP A 79 19.29 6.58 15.25
CA ASP A 79 20.39 6.73 14.30
C ASP A 79 20.11 6.02 12.97
N TYR A 80 19.25 4.99 13.00
CA TYR A 80 18.85 4.18 11.84
C TYR A 80 17.31 4.22 11.62
N PRO A 81 16.75 5.35 11.17
CA PRO A 81 15.30 5.54 11.07
C PRO A 81 14.60 4.55 10.12
N SER A 82 15.27 4.10 9.05
CA SER A 82 14.71 3.06 8.17
C SER A 82 14.53 1.72 8.89
N GLU A 83 15.48 1.35 9.76
CA GLU A 83 15.38 0.13 10.57
C GLU A 83 14.28 0.27 11.64
N TYR A 84 14.10 1.47 12.19
CA TYR A 84 13.00 1.76 13.10
C TYR A 84 11.64 1.63 12.41
N ILE A 85 11.45 2.18 11.20
CA ILE A 85 10.21 1.99 10.44
C ILE A 85 9.96 0.50 10.13
N GLN A 86 10.99 -0.26 9.74
CA GLN A 86 10.87 -1.72 9.53
C GLN A 86 10.46 -2.47 10.80
N LEU A 87 10.99 -2.06 11.96
CA LEU A 87 10.60 -2.64 13.24
C LEU A 87 9.14 -2.30 13.57
N LEU A 88 8.71 -1.06 13.35
CA LEU A 88 7.31 -0.66 13.58
C LEU A 88 6.35 -1.46 12.69
N ASP A 89 6.66 -1.62 11.40
CA ASP A 89 5.88 -2.46 10.47
C ASP A 89 5.76 -3.91 10.97
N PHE A 90 6.88 -4.50 11.41
CA PHE A 90 6.88 -5.83 11.98
C PHE A 90 6.06 -5.95 13.27
N MET A 91 6.10 -4.91 14.12
CA MET A 91 5.29 -4.85 15.34
C MET A 91 3.81 -4.76 15.00
N VAL A 92 3.41 -3.91 14.05
CA VAL A 92 2.03 -3.80 13.55
C VAL A 92 1.52 -5.16 13.07
N TYR A 93 2.31 -5.85 12.24
CA TYR A 93 1.98 -7.18 11.75
C TYR A 93 1.79 -8.19 12.90
N THR A 94 2.71 -8.19 13.87
CA THR A 94 2.70 -9.14 15.00
C THR A 94 1.53 -8.90 15.95
N LEU A 95 1.19 -7.63 16.22
CA LEU A 95 0.10 -7.24 17.11
C LEU A 95 -1.27 -7.52 16.51
N THR A 96 -1.42 -7.40 15.19
CA THR A 96 -2.66 -7.75 14.48
C THR A 96 -3.01 -9.22 14.65
N ALA A 97 -2.00 -10.09 14.55
CA ALA A 97 -2.18 -11.53 14.76
C ALA A 97 -2.59 -11.91 16.19
N ALA A 98 -2.48 -10.96 17.13
CA ALA A 98 -2.81 -11.14 18.54
C ALA A 98 -3.97 -10.24 19.02
N GLU A 99 -4.71 -9.61 18.09
CA GLU A 99 -5.94 -8.83 18.35
C GLU A 99 -5.77 -7.62 19.30
N TYR A 100 -4.66 -6.87 19.17
CA TYR A 100 -4.38 -5.68 19.99
C TYR A 100 -4.85 -4.35 19.36
N ASP A 101 -6.16 -4.18 19.18
CA ASP A 101 -6.73 -3.02 18.47
C ASP A 101 -6.41 -1.66 19.13
N SER A 102 -6.41 -1.59 20.46
CA SER A 102 -6.10 -0.33 21.19
C SER A 102 -4.65 0.10 21.02
N THR A 103 -3.70 -0.83 21.09
CA THR A 103 -2.27 -0.59 20.88
C THR A 103 -1.99 -0.11 19.45
N LEU A 104 -2.65 -0.71 18.45
CA LEU A 104 -2.52 -0.28 17.06
C LEU A 104 -3.13 1.12 16.85
N SER A 105 -4.28 1.40 17.46
CA SER A 105 -4.93 2.71 17.42
C SER A 105 -4.05 3.81 18.03
N ASP A 106 -3.33 3.49 19.12
CA ASP A 106 -2.38 4.42 19.72
C ASP A 106 -1.19 4.73 18.81
N LEU A 107 -0.65 3.72 18.10
CA LEU A 107 0.40 3.97 17.11
C LEU A 107 -0.10 4.83 15.96
N ASP A 108 -1.25 4.51 15.37
CA ASP A 108 -1.76 5.27 14.23
C ASP A 108 -2.05 6.73 14.61
N ARG A 109 -2.53 6.95 15.84
CA ARG A 109 -2.67 8.31 16.41
C ARG A 109 -1.33 9.01 16.59
N ILE A 110 -0.30 8.34 17.11
CA ILE A 110 1.05 8.92 17.21
C ILE A 110 1.58 9.33 15.83
N LEU A 111 1.43 8.45 14.84
CA LEU A 111 1.86 8.72 13.47
C LEU A 111 1.11 9.92 12.88
N LEU A 112 -0.21 9.98 13.07
CA LEU A 112 -1.05 11.09 12.62
C LEU A 112 -0.69 12.41 13.31
N ASP A 113 -0.65 12.44 14.64
CA ASP A 113 -0.38 13.63 15.45
C ASP A 113 1.01 14.22 15.18
N CYS A 114 1.97 13.37 14.80
CA CYS A 114 3.33 13.79 14.44
C CYS A 114 3.52 14.13 12.96
N GLY A 115 2.45 14.03 12.14
CA GLY A 115 2.49 14.32 10.71
C GLY A 115 3.27 13.30 9.89
N SER A 116 3.33 12.04 10.33
CA SER A 116 4.07 10.98 9.62
C SER A 116 3.46 10.70 8.24
N GLU A 117 4.33 10.49 7.25
CA GLU A 117 3.90 9.89 5.97
C GLU A 117 3.37 8.46 6.14
N TRP A 118 3.65 7.79 7.26
CA TRP A 118 3.20 6.42 7.52
C TRP A 118 1.85 6.40 8.24
N LYS A 119 1.07 5.37 7.94
CA LYS A 119 -0.18 4.98 8.62
C LYS A 119 -0.27 3.48 8.72
N ILE A 120 -1.16 2.99 9.58
CA ILE A 120 -1.54 1.58 9.56
C ILE A 120 -2.53 1.35 8.42
N GLY A 121 -2.27 0.35 7.59
CA GLY A 121 -3.16 -0.14 6.53
C GLY A 121 -3.35 -1.65 6.61
N ILE A 122 -4.26 -2.20 5.79
CA ILE A 122 -4.60 -3.63 5.79
C ILE A 122 -4.22 -4.30 4.46
N ARG A 123 -3.29 -5.25 4.53
CA ARG A 123 -2.77 -6.06 3.44
C ARG A 123 -3.39 -7.45 3.46
N ALA A 124 -4.38 -7.69 2.59
CA ALA A 124 -5.04 -9.00 2.52
C ALA A 124 -5.47 -9.55 3.90
N GLY A 125 -5.98 -8.66 4.77
CA GLY A 125 -6.41 -8.98 6.14
C GLY A 125 -5.33 -8.89 7.23
N LEU A 126 -4.09 -8.54 6.88
CA LEU A 126 -2.97 -8.38 7.82
C LEU A 126 -2.58 -6.90 7.90
N ALA A 127 -2.44 -6.32 9.08
CA ALA A 127 -2.01 -4.92 9.16
C ALA A 127 -0.50 -4.77 8.89
N GLY A 128 -0.14 -3.61 8.36
CA GLY A 128 1.23 -3.17 8.14
C GLY A 128 1.28 -1.66 8.00
N LEU A 129 2.49 -1.11 7.93
CA LEU A 129 2.69 0.31 7.63
C LEU A 129 2.65 0.54 6.12
N GLU A 130 1.90 1.56 5.73
CA GLU A 130 1.82 2.05 4.35
C GLU A 130 1.94 3.58 4.33
N LYS A 131 2.39 4.12 3.20
CA LYS A 131 2.42 5.56 2.94
C LYS A 131 0.99 6.10 2.85
N ARG A 132 0.77 7.27 3.46
CA ARG A 132 -0.46 8.04 3.36
C ARG A 132 -0.58 8.60 1.95
N VAL A 133 -1.81 8.52 1.44
CA VAL A 133 -2.27 9.22 0.24
C VAL A 133 -3.36 10.22 0.66
N PRO A 134 -3.75 11.18 -0.21
CA PRO A 134 -4.89 12.04 0.08
C PRO A 134 -6.15 11.23 0.43
N GLU A 135 -6.96 11.71 1.39
CA GLU A 135 -8.11 11.00 1.94
C GLU A 135 -9.05 10.43 0.87
N GLY A 136 -9.48 11.24 -0.11
CA GLY A 136 -10.35 10.77 -1.18
C GLY A 136 -9.73 9.70 -2.09
N VAL A 137 -8.40 9.65 -2.20
CA VAL A 137 -7.68 8.59 -2.91
C VAL A 137 -7.70 7.31 -2.09
N GLN A 138 -7.48 7.42 -0.77
CA GLN A 138 -7.56 6.28 0.14
C GLN A 138 -8.96 5.68 0.15
N GLU A 139 -10.01 6.49 0.30
CA GLU A 139 -11.40 6.03 0.34
C GLU A 139 -11.80 5.30 -0.95
N ALA A 140 -11.38 5.82 -2.11
CA ALA A 140 -11.61 5.18 -3.39
C ALA A 140 -10.88 3.84 -3.50
N ALA A 141 -9.63 3.78 -3.03
CA ALA A 141 -8.82 2.58 -3.01
C ALA A 141 -9.40 1.51 -2.06
N ASP A 142 -9.77 1.87 -0.84
CA ASP A 142 -10.39 1.00 0.16
C ASP A 142 -11.71 0.42 -0.34
N THR A 143 -12.53 1.25 -0.99
CA THR A 143 -13.78 0.81 -1.63
C THR A 143 -13.51 -0.23 -2.72
N ALA A 144 -12.53 0.03 -3.59
CA ALA A 144 -12.17 -0.90 -4.66
C ALA A 144 -11.58 -2.22 -4.11
N MET A 145 -10.75 -2.16 -3.06
CA MET A 145 -10.18 -3.32 -2.38
C MET A 145 -11.21 -4.16 -1.62
N SER A 146 -12.32 -3.54 -1.21
CA SER A 146 -13.44 -4.22 -0.56
C SER A 146 -14.36 -4.94 -1.55
N THR A 147 -14.07 -4.89 -2.86
CA THR A 147 -14.80 -5.61 -3.89
C THR A 147 -14.77 -7.13 -3.64
N PRO A 148 -15.93 -7.82 -3.61
CA PRO A 148 -15.99 -9.26 -3.45
C PRO A 148 -15.25 -10.04 -4.54
N GLY A 149 -14.82 -11.26 -4.23
CA GLY A 149 -14.07 -12.11 -5.15
C GLY A 149 -12.57 -11.83 -5.11
N HIS A 150 -11.87 -12.08 -6.22
CA HIS A 150 -10.40 -12.00 -6.26
C HIS A 150 -9.87 -10.59 -6.51
N ALA A 151 -10.66 -9.70 -7.14
CA ALA A 151 -10.19 -8.38 -7.55
C ALA A 151 -9.77 -7.49 -6.37
N GLY A 152 -10.58 -7.44 -5.31
CA GLY A 152 -10.31 -6.65 -4.12
C GLY A 152 -9.01 -7.06 -3.40
N PRO A 153 -8.84 -8.35 -3.04
CA PRO A 153 -7.60 -8.84 -2.44
C PRO A 153 -6.34 -8.63 -3.29
N LEU A 154 -6.44 -8.82 -4.62
CA LEU A 154 -5.32 -8.56 -5.54
C LEU A 154 -4.94 -7.07 -5.56
N LEU A 155 -5.94 -6.17 -5.56
CA LEU A 155 -5.70 -4.74 -5.50
C LEU A 155 -5.10 -4.32 -4.15
N SER A 156 -5.53 -4.93 -3.05
CA SER A 156 -4.93 -4.73 -1.72
C SER A 156 -3.47 -5.17 -1.73
N GLU A 157 -3.15 -6.34 -2.27
CA GLU A 157 -1.76 -6.79 -2.40
C GLU A 157 -0.94 -5.84 -3.26
N ALA A 158 -1.50 -5.34 -4.37
CA ALA A 158 -0.85 -4.37 -5.26
C ALA A 158 -0.52 -3.06 -4.53
N TRP A 159 -1.50 -2.51 -3.80
CA TRP A 159 -1.36 -1.28 -3.02
C TRP A 159 -0.25 -1.39 -1.99
N HIS A 160 -0.28 -2.45 -1.18
CA HIS A 160 0.73 -2.69 -0.16
C HIS A 160 2.12 -2.95 -0.73
N ALA A 161 2.21 -3.63 -1.88
CA ALA A 161 3.47 -3.83 -2.55
C ALA A 161 4.08 -2.52 -3.03
N VAL A 162 3.31 -1.47 -3.29
CA VAL A 162 3.84 -0.19 -3.77
C VAL A 162 4.02 0.83 -2.65
N PHE A 163 3.02 0.96 -1.78
CA PHE A 163 2.98 1.97 -0.72
C PHE A 163 3.51 1.47 0.62
N GLY A 164 3.88 0.19 0.76
CA GLY A 164 4.45 -0.37 1.99
C GLY A 164 5.88 0.08 2.29
N VAL A 165 6.39 -0.30 3.47
CA VAL A 165 7.75 0.06 3.96
C VAL A 165 8.89 -0.42 3.08
N ASP A 166 8.72 -1.57 2.43
CA ASP A 166 9.67 -2.16 1.48
C ASP A 166 8.98 -2.34 0.12
N PRO A 167 8.94 -1.28 -0.71
CA PRO A 167 8.26 -1.32 -1.99
C PRO A 167 8.80 -2.42 -2.91
N LYS A 168 7.89 -3.12 -3.56
CA LYS A 168 8.11 -4.19 -4.54
C LYS A 168 7.38 -3.82 -5.83
N PRO A 169 7.91 -2.88 -6.62
CA PRO A 169 7.20 -2.29 -7.75
C PRO A 169 6.73 -3.31 -8.79
N GLU A 170 7.56 -4.31 -9.11
CA GLU A 170 7.18 -5.39 -10.04
C GLU A 170 5.97 -6.19 -9.52
N THR A 171 5.97 -6.52 -8.23
CA THR A 171 4.85 -7.22 -7.61
C THR A 171 3.60 -6.34 -7.61
N GLY A 172 3.75 -5.06 -7.25
CA GLY A 172 2.67 -4.07 -7.26
C GLY A 172 2.00 -3.95 -8.62
N TYR A 173 2.78 -3.70 -9.67
CA TYR A 173 2.27 -3.59 -11.04
C TYR A 173 1.58 -4.89 -11.47
N ARG A 174 2.24 -6.05 -11.27
CA ARG A 174 1.67 -7.35 -11.65
C ARG A 174 0.32 -7.60 -10.98
N GLN A 175 0.22 -7.33 -9.67
CA GLN A 175 -1.03 -7.53 -8.94
C GLN A 175 -2.11 -6.53 -9.33
N ALA A 176 -1.75 -5.29 -9.71
CA ALA A 176 -2.68 -4.31 -10.24
C ALA A 176 -3.34 -4.79 -11.55
N VAL A 177 -2.56 -5.37 -12.47
CA VAL A 177 -3.08 -5.98 -13.70
C VAL A 177 -4.04 -7.14 -13.37
N LEU A 178 -3.61 -8.06 -12.50
CA LEU A 178 -4.43 -9.21 -12.10
C LEU A 178 -5.73 -8.79 -11.41
N ALA A 179 -5.72 -7.70 -10.64
CA ALA A 179 -6.91 -7.15 -10.01
C ALA A 179 -7.94 -6.68 -11.06
N VAL A 180 -7.48 -5.95 -12.09
CA VAL A 180 -8.35 -5.51 -13.20
C VAL A 180 -8.84 -6.70 -14.02
N GLU A 181 -8.01 -7.71 -14.27
CA GLU A 181 -8.43 -8.96 -14.91
C GLU A 181 -9.56 -9.64 -14.13
N ALA A 182 -9.38 -9.82 -12.81
CA ALA A 182 -10.37 -10.44 -11.95
C ALA A 182 -11.70 -9.68 -11.91
N ALA A 183 -11.67 -8.35 -12.08
CA ALA A 183 -12.88 -7.53 -12.16
C ALA A 183 -13.54 -7.57 -13.55
N ALA A 184 -12.74 -7.56 -14.63
CA ALA A 184 -13.25 -7.38 -15.99
C ALA A 184 -13.65 -8.70 -16.67
N ILE A 185 -12.93 -9.80 -16.44
CA ILE A 185 -13.14 -11.09 -17.11
C ILE A 185 -14.58 -11.61 -16.91
N PRO A 186 -15.15 -11.64 -15.68
CA PRO A 186 -16.52 -12.14 -15.47
C PRO A 186 -17.59 -11.36 -16.26
N THR A 187 -17.30 -10.12 -16.62
CA THR A 187 -18.24 -9.22 -17.31
C THR A 187 -18.04 -9.23 -18.82
N VAL A 188 -16.79 -9.28 -19.30
CA VAL A 188 -16.45 -9.13 -20.72
C VAL A 188 -16.28 -10.49 -21.42
N ILE A 189 -15.63 -11.46 -20.78
CA ILE A 189 -15.30 -12.77 -21.36
C ILE A 189 -15.47 -13.89 -20.32
N PRO A 190 -16.68 -14.11 -19.78
CA PRO A 190 -16.91 -15.03 -18.66
C PRO A 190 -16.58 -16.50 -18.95
N SER A 191 -16.56 -16.89 -20.22
CA SER A 191 -16.44 -18.29 -20.63
C SER A 191 -15.02 -18.70 -21.05
N ASP A 192 -14.04 -17.79 -21.03
CA ASP A 192 -12.65 -18.13 -21.38
C ASP A 192 -11.81 -18.39 -20.12
N PRO A 193 -11.45 -19.66 -19.84
CA PRO A 193 -10.66 -20.00 -18.65
C PRO A 193 -9.21 -19.49 -18.71
N ASN A 194 -8.73 -19.07 -19.89
CA ASN A 194 -7.40 -18.51 -20.10
C ASN A 194 -7.48 -17.01 -20.42
N ALA A 195 -8.55 -16.33 -19.98
CA ALA A 195 -8.72 -14.91 -20.21
C ALA A 195 -7.60 -14.09 -19.53
N THR A 196 -7.19 -13.01 -20.21
CA THR A 196 -6.19 -12.05 -19.73
C THR A 196 -6.68 -10.64 -20.05
N LEU A 197 -6.02 -9.61 -19.51
CA LEU A 197 -6.38 -8.22 -19.74
C LEU A 197 -6.24 -7.86 -21.23
N GLY A 198 -5.24 -8.43 -21.90
CA GLY A 198 -5.05 -8.27 -23.35
C GLY A 198 -6.21 -8.84 -24.16
N LYS A 199 -6.79 -9.98 -23.74
CA LYS A 199 -7.99 -10.54 -24.38
C LYS A 199 -9.24 -9.70 -24.08
N VAL A 200 -9.41 -9.26 -22.84
CA VAL A 200 -10.48 -8.33 -22.43
C VAL A 200 -10.46 -7.09 -23.31
N PHE A 201 -9.29 -6.46 -23.46
CA PHE A 201 -9.09 -5.32 -24.34
C PHE A 201 -9.50 -5.62 -25.79
N ALA A 202 -9.04 -6.75 -26.36
CA ALA A 202 -9.35 -7.12 -27.73
C ALA A 202 -10.87 -7.28 -27.95
N VAL A 203 -11.56 -7.95 -27.03
CA VAL A 203 -13.02 -8.13 -27.11
C VAL A 203 -13.76 -6.81 -26.98
N MET A 204 -13.40 -5.96 -26.01
CA MET A 204 -14.02 -4.65 -25.84
C MET A 204 -13.84 -3.76 -27.08
N ARG A 205 -12.63 -3.77 -27.66
CA ARG A 205 -12.30 -3.04 -28.89
C ARG A 205 -13.15 -3.48 -30.07
N ASP A 206 -13.36 -4.79 -30.22
CA ASP A 206 -14.08 -5.35 -31.37
C ASP A 206 -15.60 -5.15 -31.22
N GLN A 207 -16.13 -5.19 -29.99
CA GLN A 207 -17.54 -4.94 -29.69
C GLN A 207 -17.95 -3.46 -29.80
N LYS A 208 -17.03 -2.52 -29.53
CA LYS A 208 -17.17 -1.06 -29.74
C LYS A 208 -18.25 -0.34 -28.92
N ASP A 209 -19.04 -1.05 -28.12
CA ASP A 209 -20.14 -0.49 -27.35
C ASP A 209 -19.88 -0.48 -25.83
N TRP A 210 -18.68 -0.83 -25.37
CA TRP A 210 -18.31 -0.67 -23.97
C TRP A 210 -18.03 0.80 -23.65
N ALA A 211 -18.65 1.32 -22.59
CA ALA A 211 -18.48 2.71 -22.17
C ALA A 211 -18.64 2.87 -20.65
N LEU A 212 -18.51 4.11 -20.16
CA LEU A 212 -19.07 4.58 -18.89
C LEU A 212 -20.43 5.25 -19.16
N ASP A 213 -21.29 5.37 -18.13
CA ASP A 213 -22.60 6.04 -18.24
C ASP A 213 -22.48 7.58 -18.26
N ILE A 214 -21.76 8.10 -19.26
CA ILE A 214 -21.55 9.54 -19.46
C ILE A 214 -22.36 9.96 -20.68
N LYS A 215 -23.51 10.59 -20.44
CA LYS A 215 -24.50 10.96 -21.48
C LYS A 215 -23.97 11.93 -22.52
N LYS A 216 -23.14 12.89 -22.11
CA LYS A 216 -22.52 13.88 -23.01
C LYS A 216 -21.06 13.51 -23.21
N GLN A 217 -20.74 13.00 -24.41
CA GLN A 217 -19.38 12.61 -24.73
C GLN A 217 -18.66 13.68 -25.55
N HIS A 218 -17.35 13.78 -25.35
CA HIS A 218 -16.50 14.57 -26.21
C HIS A 218 -16.36 13.87 -27.58
N LYS A 219 -16.38 14.64 -28.67
CA LYS A 219 -16.33 14.09 -30.03
C LYS A 219 -15.06 13.28 -30.30
N ASP A 220 -13.91 13.80 -29.86
CA ASP A 220 -12.59 13.20 -30.15
C ASP A 220 -12.15 12.19 -29.08
N HIS A 221 -12.81 12.19 -27.92
CA HIS A 221 -12.48 11.33 -26.78
C HIS A 221 -13.75 10.70 -26.21
N PRO A 222 -14.44 9.87 -27.01
CA PRO A 222 -15.61 9.16 -26.51
C PRO A 222 -15.20 8.23 -25.36
N SER A 223 -16.13 7.98 -24.45
CA SER A 223 -15.86 7.19 -23.24
C SER A 223 -15.29 5.80 -23.57
N THR A 224 -15.75 5.17 -24.65
CA THR A 224 -15.21 3.91 -25.17
C THR A 224 -13.72 3.98 -25.48
N ALA A 225 -13.27 5.03 -26.18
CA ALA A 225 -11.87 5.17 -26.57
C ALA A 225 -10.98 5.44 -25.35
N VAL A 226 -11.44 6.27 -24.41
CA VAL A 226 -10.71 6.56 -23.17
C VAL A 226 -10.57 5.29 -22.33
N LEU A 227 -11.67 4.55 -22.14
CA LEU A 227 -11.67 3.30 -21.39
C LEU A 227 -10.72 2.26 -21.99
N LEU A 228 -10.78 2.06 -23.32
CA LEU A 228 -9.86 1.17 -24.02
C LEU A 228 -8.40 1.60 -23.84
N GLY A 229 -8.13 2.91 -23.91
CA GLY A 229 -6.80 3.47 -23.67
C GLY A 229 -6.28 3.19 -22.26
N MET A 230 -7.12 3.32 -21.23
CA MET A 230 -6.76 3.00 -19.84
C MET A 230 -6.40 1.52 -19.67
N VAL A 231 -7.25 0.61 -20.16
CA VAL A 231 -7.00 -0.84 -20.10
C VAL A 231 -5.73 -1.22 -20.87
N GLN A 232 -5.54 -0.65 -22.06
CA GLN A 232 -4.37 -0.91 -22.90
C GLN A 232 -3.07 -0.38 -22.26
N MET A 233 -3.11 0.80 -21.65
CA MET A 233 -1.96 1.40 -20.96
C MET A 233 -1.48 0.50 -19.83
N LEU A 234 -2.41 0.03 -18.99
CA LEU A 234 -2.09 -0.87 -17.88
C LEU A 234 -1.50 -2.20 -18.39
N TRP A 235 -2.09 -2.81 -19.41
CA TRP A 235 -1.59 -4.06 -19.99
C TRP A 235 -0.22 -3.92 -20.67
N ALA A 236 0.00 -2.87 -21.45
CA ALA A 236 1.23 -2.70 -22.22
C ALA A 236 2.47 -2.48 -21.33
N GLY A 237 2.32 -1.78 -20.20
CA GLY A 237 3.43 -1.55 -19.27
C GLY A 237 3.92 -2.82 -18.56
N GLN A 238 3.05 -3.82 -18.36
CA GLN A 238 3.42 -5.07 -17.68
C GLN A 238 4.59 -5.81 -18.36
N GLY A 239 4.66 -5.79 -19.69
CA GLY A 239 5.70 -6.49 -20.46
C GLY A 239 7.11 -5.93 -20.30
N ARG A 240 7.25 -4.73 -19.73
CA ARG A 240 8.56 -4.12 -19.42
C ARG A 240 9.12 -4.56 -18.07
N HIS A 241 8.28 -5.08 -17.18
CA HIS A 241 8.66 -5.45 -15.82
C HIS A 241 8.87 -6.95 -15.62
N ALA A 242 8.25 -7.80 -16.43
CA ALA A 242 8.42 -9.25 -16.33
C ALA A 242 9.75 -9.72 -16.98
N GLY A 243 10.83 -9.78 -16.20
CA GLY A 243 12.04 -10.54 -16.54
C GLY A 243 13.05 -9.89 -17.51
N GLN A 244 13.07 -8.56 -17.63
CA GLN A 244 14.12 -7.89 -18.43
C GLN A 244 15.44 -7.76 -17.63
N PRO A 245 16.61 -8.08 -18.24
CA PRO A 245 17.91 -8.08 -17.57
C PRO A 245 18.38 -6.72 -17.05
N ASP A 246 17.81 -5.62 -17.55
CA ASP A 246 18.17 -4.24 -17.17
C ASP A 246 17.21 -3.64 -16.13
N TRP A 247 16.31 -4.43 -15.55
CA TRP A 247 15.43 -3.95 -14.48
C TRP A 247 16.22 -3.87 -13.16
N ALA A 248 16.68 -2.68 -12.82
CA ALA A 248 17.09 -2.34 -11.47
C ALA A 248 15.91 -1.63 -10.78
N PRO A 249 15.58 -1.96 -9.51
CA PRO A 249 14.67 -1.14 -8.72
C PRO A 249 15.28 0.26 -8.60
N ASN A 250 14.72 1.20 -9.35
CA ASN A 250 15.04 2.61 -9.31
C ASN A 250 13.75 3.41 -9.15
N THR A 251 13.88 4.70 -8.87
CA THR A 251 12.74 5.61 -8.64
C THR A 251 11.72 5.63 -9.78
N GLN A 252 12.14 5.31 -11.00
CA GLN A 252 11.24 5.23 -12.16
C GLN A 252 10.33 3.99 -12.09
N ALA A 253 10.86 2.83 -11.68
CA ALA A 253 10.06 1.62 -11.51
C ALA A 253 9.02 1.78 -10.40
N GLU A 254 9.37 2.45 -9.30
CA GLU A 254 8.44 2.79 -8.21
C GLU A 254 7.31 3.70 -8.73
N ALA A 255 7.65 4.80 -9.40
CA ALA A 255 6.65 5.73 -9.95
C ALA A 255 5.73 5.08 -10.99
N GLU A 256 6.26 4.18 -11.82
CA GLU A 256 5.47 3.41 -12.79
C GLU A 256 4.49 2.46 -12.09
N ALA A 257 4.91 1.78 -11.04
CA ALA A 257 4.03 0.92 -10.25
C ALA A 257 2.96 1.71 -9.47
N GLU A 258 3.32 2.86 -8.89
CA GLU A 258 2.36 3.79 -8.27
C GLU A 258 1.28 4.22 -9.27
N ALA A 259 1.68 4.64 -10.47
CA ALA A 259 0.75 5.02 -11.53
C ALA A 259 -0.17 3.85 -11.94
N ALA A 260 0.38 2.65 -12.06
CA ALA A 260 -0.38 1.45 -12.41
C ALA A 260 -1.42 1.07 -11.35
N VAL A 261 -1.05 1.09 -10.07
CA VAL A 261 -1.97 0.83 -8.96
C VAL A 261 -3.06 1.89 -8.92
N MET A 262 -2.70 3.17 -9.05
CA MET A 262 -3.66 4.28 -9.06
C MET A 262 -4.62 4.21 -10.26
N LEU A 263 -4.17 3.73 -11.42
CA LEU A 263 -5.02 3.48 -12.59
C LEU A 263 -5.95 2.27 -12.37
N ALA A 264 -5.49 1.24 -11.67
CA ALA A 264 -6.26 0.03 -11.40
C ALA A 264 -7.43 0.29 -10.44
N VAL A 265 -7.30 1.19 -9.46
CA VAL A 265 -8.36 1.54 -8.50
C VAL A 265 -9.71 1.84 -9.18
N PRO A 266 -9.82 2.85 -10.07
CA PRO A 266 -11.09 3.14 -10.74
C PRO A 266 -11.51 2.04 -11.71
N LEU A 267 -10.58 1.33 -12.37
CA LEU A 267 -10.93 0.25 -13.28
C LEU A 267 -11.61 -0.92 -12.55
N VAL A 268 -11.03 -1.38 -11.43
CA VAL A 268 -11.64 -2.41 -10.57
C VAL A 268 -13.02 -1.94 -10.10
N GLN A 269 -13.11 -0.72 -9.57
CA GLN A 269 -14.37 -0.18 -9.08
C GLN A 269 -15.43 -0.11 -10.19
N TRP A 270 -15.09 0.37 -11.39
CA TRP A 270 -16.05 0.55 -12.49
C TRP A 270 -16.49 -0.77 -13.12
N PHE A 271 -15.61 -1.76 -13.26
CA PHE A 271 -16.00 -3.08 -13.74
C PHE A 271 -16.91 -3.79 -12.73
N SER A 272 -16.56 -3.73 -11.44
CA SER A 272 -17.31 -4.42 -10.39
C SER A 272 -18.64 -3.77 -10.04
N SER A 273 -18.77 -2.45 -10.19
CA SER A 273 -20.04 -1.73 -10.00
C SER A 273 -20.96 -1.77 -11.22
N GLY A 274 -20.49 -2.26 -12.38
CA GLY A 274 -21.22 -2.20 -13.64
C GLY A 274 -21.27 -0.80 -14.26
N ALA A 275 -20.50 0.16 -13.74
CA ALA A 275 -20.33 1.47 -14.39
C ALA A 275 -19.76 1.30 -15.80
N ILE A 276 -18.88 0.31 -16.02
CA ILE A 276 -18.52 -0.17 -17.35
C ILE A 276 -19.53 -1.23 -17.81
N ALA A 277 -20.19 -0.96 -18.93
CA ALA A 277 -21.17 -1.86 -19.53
C ALA A 277 -21.29 -1.59 -21.04
N ARG A 278 -21.88 -2.56 -21.75
CA ARG A 278 -22.28 -2.38 -23.15
C ARG A 278 -23.43 -1.38 -23.27
N ARG A 279 -23.30 -0.40 -24.15
CA ARG A 279 -24.23 0.69 -24.42
C ARG A 279 -24.31 0.89 -25.94
N PRO A 280 -25.22 0.18 -26.63
CA PRO A 280 -25.41 0.28 -28.08
C PRO A 280 -26.03 1.62 -28.50
#